data_AF-A0A537QP80-F1
#
_entry.id   AF-A0A537QP80-F1
#
_cell.length_a   1.000
_cell.length_b   1.000
_cell.length_c   1.000
_cell.angle_alpha   90.00
_cell.angle_beta   90.00
_cell.angle_gamma   90.00
#
_symmetry.space_group_name_H-M   'P 1'
#
loop_
_entity.id
_entity.type
_entity.pdbx_description
1 polymer ?
#
loop_
_entity_poly.entity_id
_entity_poly.type
_entity_poly.pdbx_seq_one_letter_code
_entity_poly.pdbx_strand_id
1 'polypeptide(L)'
;MGKVTGAITATGAAHITATGGTLEIASAISNSGSLALTVGSGASDKLLLDAGSAATSLSFSGSTGTLELNTSGTLTLTNALAIGANTVKLDGSSSQLTDNAGISLSTGTITGVGKVTGAITATGAAAITASGGTLEIASSIANSGSLALTVGSGASDKLLLDAGSAATSLSFSGSTGTLELNTSGTLTLANALTVGTNTVKLDGSSSQLTDNAGISLSTGTITGLGKVTGAITATGAASITASGGTLEIASAITDTGSALTLTITGAGDKLLLDAASAAHTVTFSSSGTLELNTAGTLTVGTQMAIGSGTLKLDGSASILTDASGITIGTG
;
A
#
# COMPACT_ATOMS: atom_id res chain seq x y z
N MET A 1 27.33 4.97 -23.17
CA MET A 1 26.50 6.14 -22.84
C MET A 1 27.06 6.78 -21.57
N GLY A 2 26.97 8.12 -21.46
CA GLY A 2 27.89 8.95 -20.68
C GLY A 2 27.39 9.35 -19.30
N LYS A 3 28.30 9.92 -18.51
CA LYS A 3 28.03 10.52 -17.20
C LYS A 3 28.25 12.03 -17.27
N VAL A 4 27.29 12.82 -16.83
CA VAL A 4 27.39 14.27 -16.70
C VAL A 4 27.58 14.60 -15.22
N THR A 5 28.70 15.21 -14.88
CA THR A 5 29.08 15.54 -13.49
C THR A 5 29.09 17.04 -13.20
N GLY A 6 28.76 17.87 -14.20
CA GLY A 6 28.60 19.31 -14.02
C GLY A 6 27.15 19.66 -13.70
N ALA A 7 26.94 20.68 -12.86
CA ALA A 7 25.60 21.24 -12.65
C ALA A 7 25.02 21.72 -13.99
N ILE A 8 23.74 21.42 -14.23
CA ILE A 8 23.04 21.81 -15.45
C ILE A 8 22.06 22.91 -15.10
N THR A 9 22.17 24.06 -15.78
CA THR A 9 21.20 25.15 -15.67
C THR A 9 20.54 25.38 -17.02
N ALA A 10 19.24 25.10 -17.12
CA ALA A 10 18.43 25.38 -18.31
C ALA A 10 17.67 26.70 -18.11
N THR A 11 18.06 27.73 -18.87
CA THR A 11 17.46 29.08 -18.82
C THR A 11 16.54 29.40 -20.01
N GLY A 12 16.43 28.49 -20.97
CA GLY A 12 15.62 28.62 -22.18
C GLY A 12 15.01 27.29 -22.62
N ALA A 13 14.67 27.17 -23.90
CA ALA A 13 14.27 25.88 -24.47
C ALA A 13 15.50 24.96 -24.55
N ALA A 14 15.49 23.87 -23.79
CA ALA A 14 16.58 22.91 -23.72
C ALA A 14 16.03 21.49 -23.80
N HIS A 15 16.86 20.57 -24.28
CA HIS A 15 16.49 19.16 -24.42
C HIS A 15 17.64 18.29 -23.93
N ILE A 16 17.33 17.29 -23.10
CA ILE A 16 18.26 16.22 -22.74
C ILE A 16 17.63 14.91 -23.19
N THR A 17 18.36 14.14 -23.99
CA THR A 17 17.88 12.86 -24.53
C THR A 17 18.83 11.75 -24.14
N ALA A 18 18.29 10.70 -23.53
CA ALA A 18 19.01 9.49 -23.14
C ALA A 18 18.74 8.38 -24.17
N THR A 19 19.67 8.15 -25.11
CA THR A 19 19.56 7.12 -26.17
C THR A 19 20.85 6.33 -26.34
N GLY A 20 20.78 5.01 -26.51
CA GLY A 20 21.92 4.13 -26.75
C GLY A 20 22.58 3.57 -25.47
N GLY A 21 21.83 3.35 -24.38
CA GLY A 21 22.34 2.86 -23.08
C GLY A 21 21.88 3.69 -21.87
N THR A 22 22.74 3.91 -20.87
CA THR A 22 22.48 4.77 -19.68
C THR A 22 23.18 6.13 -19.74
N LEU A 23 22.40 7.21 -19.62
CA LEU A 23 22.87 8.59 -19.48
C LEU A 23 22.66 8.94 -18.01
N GLU A 24 23.76 9.00 -17.28
CA GLU A 24 23.78 9.34 -15.87
C GLU A 24 23.98 10.85 -15.74
N ILE A 25 23.07 11.53 -15.06
CA ILE A 25 23.22 12.92 -14.65
C ILE A 25 23.49 12.91 -13.14
N ALA A 26 24.76 13.03 -12.78
CA ALA A 26 25.24 12.91 -11.42
C ALA A 26 25.10 14.21 -10.60
N SER A 27 24.68 15.30 -11.24
CA SER A 27 24.57 16.64 -10.63
C SER A 27 23.17 17.21 -10.80
N ALA A 28 22.84 18.20 -9.98
CA ALA A 28 21.52 18.80 -10.00
C ALA A 28 21.22 19.46 -11.36
N ILE A 29 19.95 19.37 -11.78
CA ILE A 29 19.41 20.11 -12.92
C ILE A 29 18.50 21.22 -12.39
N SER A 30 18.93 22.46 -12.59
CA SER A 30 18.09 23.65 -12.35
C SER A 30 17.40 24.05 -13.64
N ASN A 31 16.08 24.17 -13.62
CA ASN A 31 15.29 24.62 -14.78
C ASN A 31 14.53 25.89 -14.43
N SER A 32 14.94 27.01 -15.03
CA SER A 32 14.19 28.27 -15.06
C SER A 32 13.60 28.57 -16.44
N GLY A 33 13.80 27.66 -17.41
CA GLY A 33 13.27 27.72 -18.77
C GLY A 33 12.26 26.62 -19.06
N SER A 34 12.36 26.02 -20.26
CA SER A 34 11.49 24.93 -20.73
C SER A 34 12.33 23.71 -21.08
N LEU A 35 12.96 23.10 -20.06
CA LEU A 35 13.71 21.87 -20.25
C LEU A 35 12.78 20.68 -20.48
N ALA A 36 12.97 19.99 -21.61
CA ALA A 36 12.36 18.70 -21.89
C ALA A 36 13.39 17.57 -21.72
N LEU A 37 13.03 16.58 -20.92
CA LEU A 37 13.78 15.33 -20.80
C LEU A 37 13.15 14.28 -21.71
N THR A 38 13.97 13.45 -22.34
CA THR A 38 13.51 12.36 -23.20
C THR A 38 14.29 11.10 -22.91
N VAL A 39 13.60 10.00 -22.65
CA VAL A 39 14.18 8.65 -22.65
C VAL A 39 13.93 8.05 -24.03
N GLY A 40 14.98 7.49 -24.64
CA GLY A 40 14.93 6.89 -25.96
C GLY A 40 14.02 5.65 -26.04
N SER A 41 13.91 5.11 -27.24
CA SER A 41 12.99 4.00 -27.56
C SER A 41 13.58 2.61 -27.34
N GLY A 42 14.89 2.48 -27.13
CA GLY A 42 15.57 1.21 -26.89
C GLY A 42 15.33 0.67 -25.48
N ALA A 43 15.33 -0.66 -25.32
CA ALA A 43 15.16 -1.30 -24.01
C ALA A 43 16.32 -1.03 -23.05
N SER A 44 17.49 -0.69 -23.58
CA SER A 44 18.64 -0.24 -22.80
C SER A 44 18.62 1.25 -22.49
N ASP A 45 17.70 2.03 -23.10
CA ASP A 45 17.69 3.48 -22.97
C ASP A 45 17.22 3.87 -21.58
N LYS A 46 18.14 4.49 -20.84
CA LYS A 46 17.95 4.87 -19.45
C LYS A 46 18.43 6.29 -19.21
N LEU A 47 17.55 7.13 -18.66
CA LEU A 47 17.94 8.36 -17.99
C LEU A 47 18.08 8.07 -16.49
N LEU A 48 19.30 8.15 -15.98
CA LEU A 48 19.61 7.98 -14.56
C LEU A 48 19.89 9.35 -13.94
N LEU A 49 19.14 9.73 -12.90
CA LEU A 49 19.32 10.98 -12.17
C LEU A 49 19.81 10.67 -10.74
N ASP A 50 20.99 11.15 -10.36
CA ASP A 50 21.54 10.89 -9.01
C ASP A 50 21.25 12.00 -8.00
N ALA A 51 20.86 13.16 -8.49
CA ALA A 51 20.66 14.37 -7.71
C ALA A 51 19.33 15.05 -8.06
N GLY A 52 18.99 16.10 -7.29
CA GLY A 52 17.76 16.85 -7.49
C GLY A 52 17.69 17.52 -8.86
N SER A 53 16.65 17.20 -9.60
CA SER A 53 16.44 17.66 -10.97
C SER A 53 15.06 18.29 -11.11
N ALA A 54 14.98 19.40 -11.85
CA ALA A 54 13.73 19.99 -12.27
C ALA A 54 13.66 20.01 -13.80
N ALA A 55 12.50 19.67 -14.36
CA ALA A 55 12.23 19.79 -15.78
C ALA A 55 10.79 20.23 -16.02
N THR A 56 10.54 20.82 -17.18
CA THR A 56 9.17 21.17 -17.56
C THR A 56 8.40 19.92 -17.96
N SER A 57 9.04 18.99 -18.69
CA SER A 57 8.42 17.74 -19.11
C SER A 57 9.44 16.60 -19.20
N LEU A 58 8.92 15.38 -19.14
CA LEU A 58 9.63 14.16 -19.47
C LEU A 58 8.77 13.34 -20.43
N SER A 59 9.39 12.81 -21.47
CA SER A 59 8.73 11.90 -22.42
C SER A 59 9.55 10.64 -22.65
N PHE A 60 8.86 9.58 -23.07
CA PHE A 60 9.49 8.36 -23.58
C PHE A 60 9.24 8.29 -25.08
N SER A 61 10.30 8.11 -25.86
CA SER A 61 10.22 7.99 -27.32
C SER A 61 9.77 6.61 -27.80
N GLY A 62 9.63 5.64 -26.89
CA GLY A 62 9.20 4.28 -27.20
C GLY A 62 8.47 3.62 -26.03
N SER A 63 8.57 2.29 -25.94
CA SER A 63 7.77 1.45 -25.06
C SER A 63 8.59 0.62 -24.07
N THR A 64 9.90 0.84 -23.97
CA THR A 64 10.81 0.02 -23.15
C THR A 64 11.86 0.84 -22.41
N GLY A 65 11.81 2.17 -22.50
CA GLY A 65 12.78 3.05 -21.86
C GLY A 65 12.61 3.08 -20.34
N THR A 66 13.67 3.46 -19.63
CA THR A 66 13.65 3.62 -18.18
C THR A 66 14.02 5.05 -17.76
N LEU A 67 13.18 5.68 -16.94
CA LEU A 67 13.64 6.72 -16.02
C LEU A 67 14.04 6.04 -14.72
N GLU A 68 15.26 6.27 -14.25
CA GLU A 68 15.74 5.79 -12.95
C GLU A 68 16.16 6.99 -12.09
N LEU A 69 15.59 7.09 -10.90
CA LEU A 69 16.01 8.02 -9.86
C LEU A 69 16.87 7.24 -8.88
N ASN A 70 18.17 7.53 -8.85
CA ASN A 70 19.11 6.84 -7.96
C ASN A 70 18.79 7.15 -6.48
N THR A 71 19.56 6.60 -5.53
CA THR A 71 19.29 6.68 -4.09
C THR A 71 18.92 8.07 -3.54
N SER A 72 19.52 9.12 -4.11
CA SER A 72 19.27 10.54 -3.76
C SER A 72 18.66 11.36 -4.91
N GLY A 73 18.36 10.71 -6.03
CA GLY A 73 17.82 11.34 -7.23
C GLY A 73 16.39 11.79 -7.03
N THR A 74 16.11 13.06 -7.34
CA THR A 74 14.72 13.54 -7.37
C THR A 74 14.42 14.20 -8.70
N LEU A 75 13.16 14.12 -9.13
CA LEU A 75 12.68 14.78 -10.33
C LEU A 75 11.38 15.50 -10.03
N THR A 76 11.36 16.82 -10.24
CA THR A 76 10.14 17.61 -10.26
C THR A 76 9.75 17.97 -11.69
N LEU A 77 8.51 17.66 -12.06
CA LEU A 77 7.91 17.97 -13.36
C LEU A 77 6.82 19.02 -13.20
N THR A 78 6.69 19.88 -14.23
CA THR A 78 5.59 20.85 -14.32
C THR A 78 4.43 20.32 -15.16
N ASN A 79 4.73 19.65 -16.26
CA ASN A 79 3.73 19.01 -17.12
C ASN A 79 3.51 17.57 -16.69
N ALA A 80 2.27 17.10 -16.91
CA ALA A 80 1.88 15.72 -16.61
C ALA A 80 2.78 14.71 -17.33
N LEU A 81 3.23 13.71 -16.59
CA LEU A 81 4.04 12.60 -17.08
C LEU A 81 3.15 11.50 -17.64
N ALA A 82 3.37 11.15 -18.90
CA ALA A 82 2.76 9.97 -19.52
C ALA A 82 3.73 8.78 -19.48
N ILE A 83 3.34 7.73 -18.78
CA ILE A 83 4.04 6.44 -18.72
C ILE A 83 3.26 5.46 -19.61
N GLY A 84 3.80 5.23 -20.80
CA GLY A 84 3.39 4.21 -21.78
C GLY A 84 3.62 2.79 -21.23
N ALA A 85 4.33 1.94 -21.97
CA ALA A 85 4.83 0.65 -21.48
C ALA A 85 6.22 0.77 -20.79
N ASN A 86 6.66 2.00 -20.53
CA ASN A 86 7.98 2.32 -20.00
C ASN A 86 8.06 2.13 -18.49
N THR A 87 9.27 2.20 -17.94
CA THR A 87 9.53 2.05 -16.51
C THR A 87 9.98 3.36 -15.87
N VAL A 88 9.41 3.66 -14.70
CA VAL A 88 9.95 4.63 -13.75
C VAL A 88 10.42 3.85 -12.52
N LYS A 89 11.70 3.97 -12.17
CA LYS A 89 12.33 3.26 -11.07
C LYS A 89 12.91 4.24 -10.05
N LEU A 90 12.64 4.01 -8.77
CA LEU A 90 13.21 4.76 -7.66
C LEU A 90 14.10 3.82 -6.83
N ASP A 91 15.34 4.23 -6.54
CA ASP A 91 16.39 3.35 -6.01
C ASP A 91 16.86 3.67 -4.58
N GLY A 92 16.18 4.57 -3.88
CA GLY A 92 16.43 4.78 -2.46
C GLY A 92 15.30 5.50 -1.75
N SER A 93 15.35 5.45 -0.42
CA SER A 93 14.36 6.10 0.45
C SER A 93 14.28 7.62 0.25
N SER A 94 15.32 8.24 -0.32
CA SER A 94 15.36 9.67 -0.65
C SER A 94 15.05 9.94 -2.13
N SER A 95 14.87 8.91 -2.95
CA SER A 95 14.43 9.07 -4.33
C SER A 95 13.01 9.62 -4.36
N GLN A 96 12.76 10.61 -5.20
CA GLN A 96 11.44 11.23 -5.28
C GLN A 96 11.06 11.65 -6.70
N LEU A 97 9.90 11.19 -7.15
CA LEU A 97 9.22 11.76 -8.31
C LEU A 97 8.11 12.69 -7.83
N THR A 98 8.15 13.94 -8.27
CA THR A 98 7.12 14.95 -7.97
C THR A 98 6.55 15.47 -9.28
N ASP A 99 5.29 15.14 -9.56
CA ASP A 99 4.54 15.59 -10.72
C ASP A 99 3.17 16.10 -10.27
N ASN A 100 3.12 17.39 -9.95
CA ASN A 100 1.89 18.03 -9.46
C ASN A 100 0.80 18.13 -10.54
N ALA A 101 1.13 17.99 -11.82
CA ALA A 101 0.16 17.95 -12.90
C ALA A 101 -0.47 16.55 -13.09
N GLY A 102 0.11 15.54 -12.45
CA GLY A 102 -0.40 14.17 -12.40
C GLY A 102 0.25 13.24 -13.42
N ILE A 103 0.20 11.94 -13.11
CA ILE A 103 0.86 10.88 -13.85
C ILE A 103 -0.21 10.04 -14.56
N SER A 104 -0.14 9.96 -15.89
CA SER A 104 -0.94 9.02 -16.67
C SER A 104 -0.17 7.71 -16.83
N LEU A 105 -0.68 6.61 -16.29
CA LEU A 105 -0.05 5.29 -16.34
C LEU A 105 -0.90 4.33 -17.16
N SER A 106 -0.37 3.80 -18.27
CA SER A 106 -1.15 2.95 -19.17
C SER A 106 -0.79 1.47 -19.04
N THR A 107 0.38 1.07 -19.52
CA THR A 107 0.85 -0.34 -19.55
C THR A 107 2.22 -0.51 -18.93
N GLY A 108 2.74 0.57 -18.33
CA GLY A 108 4.08 0.67 -17.81
C GLY A 108 4.09 0.46 -16.32
N THR A 109 5.27 0.73 -15.75
CA THR A 109 5.57 0.34 -14.37
C THR A 109 6.17 1.51 -13.60
N ILE A 110 5.70 1.70 -12.38
CA ILE A 110 6.42 2.45 -11.34
C ILE A 110 6.94 1.43 -10.32
N THR A 111 8.25 1.43 -10.03
CA THR A 111 8.84 0.40 -9.17
C THR A 111 9.94 0.94 -8.25
N GLY A 112 10.23 0.18 -7.19
CA GLY A 112 11.42 0.37 -6.38
C GLY A 112 11.11 0.84 -4.96
N VAL A 113 11.90 1.80 -4.48
CA VAL A 113 11.88 2.38 -3.13
C VAL A 113 12.04 3.90 -3.26
N GLY A 114 11.24 4.67 -2.53
CA GLY A 114 11.19 6.13 -2.60
C GLY A 114 9.76 6.66 -2.53
N LYS A 115 9.57 7.92 -2.95
CA LYS A 115 8.29 8.62 -2.86
C LYS A 115 7.81 9.13 -4.22
N VAL A 116 6.54 8.87 -4.54
CA VAL A 116 5.86 9.42 -5.72
C VAL A 116 4.78 10.39 -5.24
N THR A 117 4.89 11.65 -5.68
CA THR A 117 3.92 12.71 -5.42
C THR A 117 3.33 13.15 -6.75
N GLY A 118 2.01 13.08 -6.89
CA GLY A 118 1.32 13.31 -8.16
C GLY A 118 0.18 12.30 -8.32
N ALA A 119 -1.03 12.78 -8.60
CA ALA A 119 -2.18 11.91 -8.77
C ALA A 119 -1.95 10.96 -9.96
N ILE A 120 -2.15 9.66 -9.75
CA ILE A 120 -1.94 8.64 -10.78
C ILE A 120 -3.30 8.28 -11.40
N THR A 121 -3.39 8.35 -12.73
CA THR A 121 -4.53 7.83 -13.49
C THR A 121 -4.08 6.60 -14.28
N ALA A 122 -4.48 5.42 -13.81
CA ALA A 122 -4.19 4.14 -14.44
C ALA A 122 -5.30 3.74 -15.42
N THR A 123 -4.96 3.59 -16.70
CA THR A 123 -5.94 3.36 -17.79
C THR A 123 -5.79 2.02 -18.52
N GLY A 124 -4.69 1.30 -18.31
CA GLY A 124 -4.44 0.00 -18.95
C GLY A 124 -3.91 -1.04 -17.97
N ALA A 125 -3.23 -2.06 -18.49
CA ALA A 125 -2.56 -3.10 -17.72
C ALA A 125 -1.24 -2.60 -17.12
N ALA A 126 -1.35 -1.61 -16.23
CA ALA A 126 -0.24 -0.98 -15.54
C ALA A 126 0.21 -1.76 -14.30
N ALA A 127 1.41 -1.47 -13.81
CA ALA A 127 1.93 -2.01 -12.56
C ALA A 127 2.53 -0.93 -11.64
N ILE A 128 2.34 -1.09 -10.33
CA ILE A 128 3.10 -0.39 -9.30
C ILE A 128 3.68 -1.43 -8.34
N THR A 129 5.01 -1.45 -8.21
CA THR A 129 5.73 -2.48 -7.46
C THR A 129 6.66 -1.88 -6.41
N ALA A 130 6.36 -2.09 -5.13
CA ALA A 130 7.29 -1.77 -4.05
C ALA A 130 8.36 -2.86 -3.93
N SER A 131 9.65 -2.51 -4.05
CA SER A 131 10.75 -3.47 -3.96
C SER A 131 12.03 -2.83 -3.43
N GLY A 132 12.73 -3.50 -2.52
CA GLY A 132 13.97 -3.02 -1.90
C GLY A 132 13.75 -2.05 -0.74
N GLY A 133 12.53 -1.91 -0.23
CA GLY A 133 12.16 -0.94 0.79
C GLY A 133 10.73 -0.41 0.63
N THR A 134 10.48 0.79 1.17
CA THR A 134 9.19 1.47 1.04
C THR A 134 9.08 2.21 -0.28
N LEU A 135 8.06 1.88 -1.08
CA LEU A 135 7.54 2.75 -2.12
C LEU A 135 6.29 3.44 -1.59
N GLU A 136 6.38 4.75 -1.42
CA GLU A 136 5.27 5.60 -0.97
C GLU A 136 4.58 6.26 -2.17
N ILE A 137 3.27 6.07 -2.27
CA ILE A 137 2.41 6.82 -3.19
C ILE A 137 1.65 7.84 -2.35
N ALA A 138 2.10 9.09 -2.43
CA ALA A 138 1.63 10.18 -1.57
C ALA A 138 0.33 10.84 -2.08
N SER A 139 -0.18 10.42 -3.23
CA SER A 139 -1.33 11.02 -3.92
C SER A 139 -2.32 9.95 -4.38
N SER A 140 -3.51 10.35 -4.82
CA SER A 140 -4.54 9.38 -5.18
C SER A 140 -4.18 8.55 -6.41
N ILE A 141 -4.71 7.33 -6.45
CA ILE A 141 -4.66 6.45 -7.62
C ILE A 141 -6.09 6.23 -8.12
N ALA A 142 -6.39 6.76 -9.31
CA ALA A 142 -7.61 6.40 -10.05
C ALA A 142 -7.29 5.24 -11.00
N ASN A 143 -8.11 4.20 -11.00
CA ASN A 143 -7.97 3.06 -11.90
C ASN A 143 -9.24 2.85 -12.70
N SER A 144 -9.15 3.06 -14.02
CA SER A 144 -10.17 2.65 -15.00
C SER A 144 -9.70 1.49 -15.89
N GLY A 145 -8.46 1.03 -15.69
CA GLY A 145 -7.84 -0.09 -16.40
C GLY A 145 -7.72 -1.35 -15.56
N SER A 146 -6.57 -2.01 -15.69
CA SER A 146 -6.23 -3.26 -14.99
C SER A 146 -4.95 -3.10 -14.16
N LEU A 147 -4.91 -2.06 -13.32
CA LEU A 147 -3.76 -1.78 -12.47
C LEU A 147 -3.49 -2.92 -11.49
N ALA A 148 -2.28 -3.47 -11.53
CA ALA A 148 -1.76 -4.39 -10.54
C ALA A 148 -0.83 -3.67 -9.56
N LEU A 149 -1.12 -3.79 -8.27
CA LEU A 149 -0.22 -3.41 -7.20
C LEU A 149 0.57 -4.62 -6.72
N THR A 150 1.85 -4.45 -6.44
CA THR A 150 2.70 -5.54 -5.92
C THR A 150 3.57 -5.06 -4.78
N VAL A 151 3.57 -5.83 -3.69
CA VAL A 151 4.60 -5.73 -2.65
C VAL A 151 5.62 -6.81 -2.92
N GLY A 152 6.89 -6.43 -2.97
CA GLY A 152 8.01 -7.31 -3.27
C GLY A 152 8.22 -8.40 -2.23
N SER A 153 9.25 -9.22 -2.45
CA SER A 153 9.53 -10.41 -1.63
C SER A 153 10.38 -10.15 -0.39
N GLY A 154 11.00 -8.97 -0.27
CA GLY A 154 11.83 -8.59 0.86
C GLY A 154 11.02 -8.26 2.11
N ALA A 155 11.59 -8.49 3.29
CA ALA A 155 10.95 -8.13 4.57
C ALA A 155 10.79 -6.62 4.78
N SER A 156 11.62 -5.82 4.12
CA SER A 156 11.50 -4.36 4.09
C SER A 156 10.55 -3.86 3.00
N ASP A 157 10.06 -4.74 2.12
CA ASP A 157 9.25 -4.31 0.98
C ASP A 157 7.89 -3.86 1.49
N LYS A 158 7.60 -2.59 1.22
CA LYS A 158 6.39 -1.93 1.68
C LYS A 158 5.80 -1.08 0.58
N LEU A 159 4.54 -1.33 0.25
CA LEU A 159 3.74 -0.36 -0.49
C LEU A 159 2.98 0.50 0.52
N LEU A 160 3.33 1.78 0.59
CA LEU A 160 2.67 2.77 1.45
C LEU A 160 1.75 3.65 0.61
N LEU A 161 0.46 3.68 0.93
CA LEU A 161 -0.54 4.50 0.26
C LEU A 161 -1.06 5.57 1.22
N ASP A 162 -0.87 6.85 0.88
CA ASP A 162 -1.27 7.96 1.75
C ASP A 162 -2.67 8.51 1.48
N ALA A 163 -3.18 8.25 0.28
CA ALA A 163 -4.43 8.80 -0.22
C ALA A 163 -5.31 7.71 -0.85
N GLY A 164 -6.52 8.12 -1.26
CA GLY A 164 -7.48 7.21 -1.88
C GLY A 164 -6.96 6.57 -3.16
N SER A 165 -6.93 5.24 -3.17
CA SER A 165 -6.39 4.43 -4.24
C SER A 165 -7.38 3.37 -4.69
N ALA A 166 -7.45 3.12 -5.99
CA ALA A 166 -8.15 2.00 -6.58
C ALA A 166 -7.19 1.15 -7.42
N ALA A 167 -7.34 -0.17 -7.35
CA ALA A 167 -6.59 -1.10 -8.18
C ALA A 167 -7.44 -2.31 -8.53
N THR A 168 -7.06 -3.02 -9.58
CA THR A 168 -7.73 -4.27 -9.94
C THR A 168 -7.29 -5.39 -9.02
N SER A 169 -6.00 -5.47 -8.71
CA SER A 169 -5.44 -6.49 -7.82
C SER A 169 -4.27 -5.97 -7.00
N LEU A 170 -4.04 -6.60 -5.86
CA LEU A 170 -2.80 -6.49 -5.07
C LEU A 170 -2.26 -7.90 -4.84
N SER A 171 -0.96 -8.08 -5.03
CA SER A 171 -0.25 -9.32 -4.69
C SER A 171 0.98 -9.06 -3.84
N PHE A 172 1.34 -10.05 -3.03
CA PHE A 172 2.63 -10.11 -2.36
C PHE A 172 3.51 -11.14 -3.08
N SER A 173 4.71 -10.73 -3.47
CA SER A 173 5.67 -11.61 -4.17
C SER A 173 6.46 -12.51 -3.21
N GLY A 174 6.36 -12.28 -1.90
CA GLY A 174 7.00 -13.10 -0.87
C GLY A 174 6.14 -13.26 0.37
N SER A 175 6.82 -13.47 1.50
CA SER A 175 6.21 -13.92 2.74
C SER A 175 6.33 -12.92 3.90
N THR A 176 6.86 -11.73 3.67
CA THR A 176 7.17 -10.77 4.74
C THR A 176 6.89 -9.32 4.34
N GLY A 177 6.28 -9.10 3.19
CA GLY A 177 5.97 -7.76 2.69
C GLY A 177 4.82 -7.11 3.47
N THR A 178 4.76 -5.77 3.37
CA THR A 178 3.69 -4.98 3.99
C THR A 178 2.94 -4.15 2.95
N LEU A 179 1.61 -4.25 2.94
CA LEU A 179 0.75 -3.17 2.46
C LEU A 179 0.45 -2.27 3.66
N GLU A 180 0.76 -0.98 3.58
CA GLU A 180 0.42 0.00 4.62
C GLU A 180 -0.47 1.08 4.03
N LEU A 181 -1.63 1.28 4.64
CA LEU A 181 -2.54 2.38 4.37
C LEU A 181 -2.29 3.43 5.45
N ASN A 182 -1.68 4.56 5.07
CA ASN A 182 -1.37 5.63 6.01
C ASN A 182 -2.67 6.24 6.58
N THR A 183 -2.56 7.21 7.48
CA THR A 183 -3.67 7.83 8.25
C THR A 183 -4.92 8.17 7.43
N SER A 184 -4.76 8.61 6.18
CA SER A 184 -5.85 8.92 5.22
C SER A 184 -5.87 8.01 3.99
N GLY A 185 -5.00 7.01 3.95
CA GLY A 185 -4.84 6.07 2.84
C GLY A 185 -6.03 5.14 2.76
N THR A 186 -6.60 4.99 1.57
CA THR A 186 -7.61 3.97 1.32
C THR A 186 -7.27 3.17 0.08
N LEU A 187 -7.67 1.90 0.07
CA LEU A 187 -7.49 1.03 -1.08
C LEU A 187 -8.80 0.30 -1.39
N THR A 188 -9.28 0.43 -2.62
CA THR A 188 -10.36 -0.40 -3.17
C THR A 188 -9.78 -1.39 -4.17
N LEU A 189 -10.09 -2.68 -3.98
CA LEU A 189 -9.70 -3.77 -4.87
C LEU A 189 -10.92 -4.34 -5.60
N ALA A 190 -10.73 -4.68 -6.88
CA ALA A 190 -11.76 -5.38 -7.65
C ALA A 190 -11.65 -6.90 -7.50
N ASN A 191 -10.44 -7.43 -7.45
CA ASN A 191 -10.16 -8.85 -7.26
C ASN A 191 -9.87 -9.14 -5.78
N ALA A 192 -10.22 -10.36 -5.37
CA ALA A 192 -9.99 -10.86 -4.02
C ALA A 192 -8.51 -10.78 -3.63
N LEU A 193 -8.24 -10.25 -2.45
CA LEU A 193 -6.91 -10.13 -1.87
C LEU A 193 -6.53 -11.44 -1.17
N THR A 194 -5.34 -11.96 -1.49
CA THR A 194 -4.72 -13.05 -0.72
C THR A 194 -3.58 -12.51 0.14
N VAL A 195 -3.70 -12.69 1.45
CA VAL A 195 -2.68 -12.34 2.44
C VAL A 195 -2.11 -13.64 3.01
N GLY A 196 -0.96 -14.04 2.46
CA GLY A 196 -0.22 -15.25 2.84
C GLY A 196 0.32 -15.18 4.27
N THR A 197 1.61 -14.92 4.44
CA THR A 197 2.26 -14.59 5.73
C THR A 197 2.52 -13.08 5.87
N ASN A 198 2.03 -12.30 4.91
CA ASN A 198 2.30 -10.87 4.78
C ASN A 198 1.42 -10.03 5.71
N THR A 199 1.68 -8.73 5.77
CA THR A 199 0.95 -7.79 6.61
C THR A 199 0.15 -6.78 5.79
N VAL A 200 -1.09 -6.55 6.21
CA VAL A 200 -1.89 -5.38 5.86
C VAL A 200 -2.01 -4.52 7.12
N LYS A 201 -1.55 -3.27 7.04
CA LYS A 201 -1.53 -2.32 8.16
C LYS A 201 -2.35 -1.07 7.82
N LEU A 202 -3.19 -0.64 8.75
CA LEU A 202 -3.98 0.58 8.66
C LEU A 202 -3.54 1.54 9.77
N ASP A 203 -3.15 2.77 9.43
CA ASP A 203 -2.45 3.69 10.35
C ASP A 203 -3.31 4.83 10.89
N GLY A 204 -4.59 4.90 10.54
CA GLY A 204 -5.48 5.95 11.03
C GLY A 204 -6.94 5.57 10.97
N SER A 205 -7.74 6.32 11.74
CA SER A 205 -9.19 6.12 11.79
C SER A 205 -9.89 6.32 10.44
N SER A 206 -9.25 7.03 9.50
CA SER A 206 -9.74 7.21 8.13
C SER A 206 -9.10 6.24 7.12
N SER A 207 -8.17 5.40 7.56
CA SER A 207 -7.57 4.36 6.72
C SER A 207 -8.59 3.28 6.43
N GLN A 208 -8.70 2.86 5.17
CA GLN A 208 -9.74 1.91 4.75
C GLN A 208 -9.27 0.93 3.69
N LEU A 209 -9.44 -0.36 3.94
CA LEU A 209 -9.34 -1.40 2.92
C LEU A 209 -10.75 -1.83 2.51
N THR A 210 -11.06 -1.74 1.22
CA THR A 210 -12.32 -2.21 0.63
C THR A 210 -12.01 -3.27 -0.42
N ASP A 211 -12.41 -4.51 -0.14
CA ASP A 211 -12.28 -5.65 -1.04
C ASP A 211 -13.57 -6.46 -1.00
N ASN A 212 -14.54 -6.03 -1.80
CA ASN A 212 -15.84 -6.69 -1.88
C ASN A 212 -15.78 -8.09 -2.51
N ALA A 213 -14.69 -8.44 -3.20
CA ALA A 213 -14.47 -9.79 -3.70
C ALA A 213 -13.98 -10.76 -2.60
N GLY A 214 -13.53 -10.22 -1.47
CA GLY A 214 -13.20 -10.96 -0.26
C GLY A 214 -11.70 -11.12 -0.05
N ILE A 215 -11.32 -11.31 1.21
CA ILE A 215 -9.95 -11.38 1.66
C ILE A 215 -9.67 -12.81 2.14
N SER A 216 -8.72 -13.49 1.52
CA SER A 216 -8.18 -14.77 2.01
C SER A 216 -6.97 -14.50 2.90
N LEU A 217 -7.01 -15.01 4.14
CA LEU A 217 -5.97 -14.81 5.13
C LEU A 217 -5.47 -16.18 5.63
N SER A 218 -4.26 -16.58 5.27
CA SER A 218 -3.76 -17.91 5.69
C SER A 218 -3.01 -17.83 7.01
N THR A 219 -1.86 -17.18 7.02
CA THR A 219 -0.95 -17.03 8.18
C THR A 219 -0.53 -15.57 8.38
N GLY A 220 -1.22 -14.67 7.69
CA GLY A 220 -0.88 -13.28 7.58
C GLY A 220 -1.60 -12.47 8.64
N THR A 221 -1.39 -11.17 8.56
CA THR A 221 -1.86 -10.24 9.58
C THR A 221 -2.60 -9.07 8.96
N ILE A 222 -3.76 -8.75 9.53
CA ILE A 222 -4.40 -7.44 9.39
C ILE A 222 -4.22 -6.71 10.72
N THR A 223 -3.68 -5.49 10.72
CA THR A 223 -3.36 -4.78 11.97
C THR A 223 -3.58 -3.27 11.91
N GLY A 224 -3.62 -2.64 13.08
CA GLY A 224 -3.65 -1.19 13.23
C GLY A 224 -5.03 -0.65 13.65
N LEU A 225 -5.42 0.47 13.05
CA LEU A 225 -6.70 1.16 13.25
C LEU A 225 -7.24 1.64 11.90
N GLY A 226 -8.56 1.69 11.77
CA GLY A 226 -9.25 2.00 10.51
C GLY A 226 -10.37 1.01 10.26
N LYS A 227 -10.79 0.87 9.00
CA LYS A 227 -11.92 0.01 8.61
C LYS A 227 -11.55 -0.95 7.49
N VAL A 228 -11.95 -2.21 7.65
CA VAL A 228 -11.84 -3.25 6.63
C VAL A 228 -13.24 -3.66 6.20
N THR A 229 -13.52 -3.51 4.91
CA THR A 229 -14.76 -3.95 4.26
C THR A 229 -14.43 -5.02 3.24
N GLY A 230 -15.06 -6.18 3.33
CA GLY A 230 -14.70 -7.37 2.57
C GLY A 230 -14.75 -8.62 3.44
N ALA A 231 -15.43 -9.67 2.99
CA ALA A 231 -15.55 -10.90 3.77
C ALA A 231 -14.17 -11.53 3.94
N ILE A 232 -13.78 -11.85 5.18
CA ILE A 232 -12.49 -12.45 5.50
C ILE A 232 -12.68 -13.96 5.64
N THR A 233 -11.89 -14.75 4.91
CA THR A 233 -11.78 -16.19 5.11
C THR A 233 -10.39 -16.52 5.63
N ALA A 234 -10.32 -16.86 6.92
CA ALA A 234 -9.12 -17.35 7.56
C ALA A 234 -8.97 -18.86 7.35
N THR A 235 -7.84 -19.31 6.79
CA THR A 235 -7.59 -20.72 6.46
C THR A 235 -6.44 -21.34 7.26
N GLY A 236 -5.75 -20.55 8.10
CA GLY A 236 -4.63 -21.02 8.92
C GLY A 236 -4.46 -20.14 10.16
N ALA A 237 -3.25 -20.17 10.73
CA ALA A 237 -2.87 -19.39 11.92
C ALA A 237 -2.70 -17.90 11.60
N ALA A 238 -3.76 -17.30 11.08
CA ALA A 238 -3.88 -15.89 10.77
C ALA A 238 -4.05 -15.03 12.02
N SER A 239 -3.82 -13.72 11.89
CA SER A 239 -4.12 -12.76 12.95
C SER A 239 -4.84 -11.51 12.46
N ILE A 240 -5.75 -11.01 13.29
CA ILE A 240 -6.36 -9.69 13.16
C ILE A 240 -6.10 -8.95 14.47
N THR A 241 -5.39 -7.83 14.41
CA THR A 241 -4.88 -7.13 15.59
C THR A 241 -5.33 -5.66 15.61
N ALA A 242 -6.15 -5.29 16.57
CA ALA A 242 -6.47 -3.89 16.83
C ALA A 242 -5.37 -3.24 17.68
N SER A 243 -4.75 -2.18 17.15
CA SER A 243 -3.67 -1.44 17.82
C SER A 243 -3.64 0.04 17.44
N GLY A 244 -3.47 0.93 18.42
CA GLY A 244 -3.41 2.38 18.23
C GLY A 244 -4.77 3.07 18.13
N GLY A 245 -5.88 2.35 18.35
CA GLY A 245 -7.24 2.86 18.20
C GLY A 245 -8.26 1.78 17.82
N THR A 246 -9.29 2.18 17.08
CA THR A 246 -10.34 1.25 16.62
C THR A 246 -9.97 0.63 15.27
N LEU A 247 -9.89 -0.69 15.22
CA LEU A 247 -9.95 -1.48 13.99
C LEU A 247 -11.37 -2.03 13.85
N GLU A 248 -12.06 -1.60 12.81
CA GLU A 248 -13.40 -2.05 12.45
C GLU A 248 -13.34 -3.10 11.35
N ILE A 249 -13.96 -4.26 11.57
CA ILE A 249 -14.23 -5.26 10.54
C ILE A 249 -15.72 -5.20 10.21
N ALA A 250 -16.01 -4.57 9.08
CA ALA A 250 -17.38 -4.27 8.66
C ALA A 250 -18.09 -5.46 7.98
N SER A 251 -17.38 -6.56 7.73
CA SER A 251 -17.86 -7.72 6.97
C SER A 251 -17.58 -9.02 7.73
N ALA A 252 -18.19 -10.12 7.28
CA ALA A 252 -18.11 -11.39 7.99
C ALA A 252 -16.68 -11.94 8.04
N ILE A 253 -16.35 -12.63 9.14
CA ILE A 253 -15.11 -13.39 9.29
C ILE A 253 -15.47 -14.87 9.39
N THR A 254 -14.88 -15.70 8.52
CA THR A 254 -14.98 -17.16 8.58
C THR A 254 -13.63 -17.75 8.96
N ASP A 255 -13.55 -18.51 10.05
CA ASP A 255 -12.34 -19.23 10.47
C ASP A 255 -12.43 -20.72 10.09
N THR A 256 -12.17 -21.01 8.82
CA THR A 256 -12.12 -22.41 8.34
C THR A 256 -10.87 -23.14 8.82
N GLY A 257 -9.81 -22.40 9.16
CA GLY A 257 -8.55 -22.95 9.67
C GLY A 257 -8.64 -23.38 11.13
N SER A 258 -9.65 -22.92 11.89
CA SER A 258 -9.75 -23.10 13.33
C SER A 258 -8.47 -22.66 14.05
N ALA A 259 -7.87 -21.57 13.59
CA ALA A 259 -6.61 -21.05 14.11
C ALA A 259 -6.50 -19.52 14.07
N LEU A 260 -7.53 -18.81 13.61
CA LEU A 260 -7.53 -17.36 13.60
C LEU A 260 -7.45 -16.80 15.02
N THR A 261 -6.52 -15.88 15.25
CA THR A 261 -6.41 -15.13 16.50
C THR A 261 -6.85 -13.68 16.31
N LEU A 262 -7.82 -13.24 17.10
CA LEU A 262 -8.17 -11.83 17.25
C LEU A 262 -7.41 -11.26 18.46
N THR A 263 -6.73 -10.13 18.28
CA THR A 263 -5.92 -9.51 19.34
C THR A 263 -6.31 -8.04 19.54
N ILE A 264 -6.42 -7.62 20.79
CA ILE A 264 -6.57 -6.23 21.19
C ILE A 264 -5.38 -5.87 22.10
N THR A 265 -4.54 -4.93 21.68
CA THR A 265 -3.21 -4.76 22.27
C THR A 265 -3.19 -3.91 23.55
N GLY A 266 -4.00 -2.86 23.63
CA GLY A 266 -3.93 -1.85 24.69
C GLY A 266 -5.26 -1.23 25.09
N ALA A 267 -5.27 -0.51 26.21
CA ALA A 267 -6.46 0.05 26.86
C ALA A 267 -7.34 0.93 25.94
N GLY A 268 -6.72 1.66 25.01
CA GLY A 268 -7.42 2.52 24.04
C GLY A 268 -7.77 1.81 22.73
N ASP A 269 -7.39 0.55 22.59
CA ASP A 269 -7.59 -0.22 21.36
C ASP A 269 -8.95 -0.89 21.39
N LYS A 270 -9.57 -0.94 20.21
CA LYS A 270 -10.87 -1.56 20.02
C LYS A 270 -10.85 -2.40 18.76
N LEU A 271 -11.27 -3.66 18.90
CA LEU A 271 -11.71 -4.45 17.76
C LEU A 271 -13.23 -4.38 17.68
N LEU A 272 -13.75 -3.74 16.62
CA LEU A 272 -15.18 -3.62 16.35
C LEU A 272 -15.57 -4.60 15.25
N LEU A 273 -16.55 -5.47 15.53
CA LEU A 273 -17.09 -6.44 14.59
C LEU A 273 -18.54 -6.09 14.28
N ASP A 274 -18.83 -5.78 13.01
CA ASP A 274 -20.18 -5.36 12.58
C ASP A 274 -21.03 -6.50 12.03
N ALA A 275 -20.40 -7.63 11.70
CA ALA A 275 -21.04 -8.76 11.06
C ALA A 275 -20.69 -10.08 11.75
N ALA A 276 -21.34 -11.15 11.30
CA ALA A 276 -21.09 -12.49 11.82
C ALA A 276 -19.62 -12.90 11.64
N SER A 277 -18.98 -13.21 12.74
CA SER A 277 -17.55 -13.51 12.81
C SER A 277 -17.29 -14.81 13.54
N ALA A 278 -16.24 -15.51 13.13
CA ALA A 278 -15.69 -16.66 13.82
C ALA A 278 -14.18 -16.47 14.01
N ALA A 279 -13.68 -16.91 15.16
CA ALA A 279 -12.25 -16.97 15.44
C ALA A 279 -11.95 -18.15 16.36
N HIS A 280 -10.72 -18.64 16.35
CA HIS A 280 -10.30 -19.67 17.27
C HIS A 280 -10.05 -19.10 18.66
N THR A 281 -9.33 -17.97 18.73
CA THR A 281 -8.91 -17.34 19.98
C THR A 281 -9.13 -15.84 19.93
N VAL A 282 -9.54 -15.26 21.06
CA VAL A 282 -9.53 -13.82 21.29
C VAL A 282 -8.56 -13.53 22.44
N THR A 283 -7.66 -12.57 22.23
CA THR A 283 -6.63 -12.18 23.20
C THR A 283 -6.75 -10.70 23.55
N PHE A 284 -6.82 -10.40 24.85
CA PHE A 284 -6.64 -9.06 25.40
C PHE A 284 -5.24 -8.98 26.01
N SER A 285 -4.30 -8.29 25.36
CA SER A 285 -2.88 -8.33 25.78
C SER A 285 -2.59 -7.57 27.08
N SER A 286 -3.35 -6.52 27.39
CA SER A 286 -3.17 -5.73 28.62
C SER A 286 -4.47 -5.12 29.14
N SER A 287 -5.31 -4.64 28.24
CA SER A 287 -6.67 -4.09 28.40
C SER A 287 -7.16 -3.71 26.99
N GLY A 288 -8.41 -3.30 26.81
CA GLY A 288 -8.96 -2.90 25.50
C GLY A 288 -10.37 -3.42 25.30
N THR A 289 -10.99 -3.08 24.17
CA THR A 289 -12.40 -3.41 23.91
C THR A 289 -12.56 -4.36 22.74
N LEU A 290 -13.25 -5.47 22.95
CA LEU A 290 -13.93 -6.20 21.88
C LEU A 290 -15.38 -5.71 21.84
N GLU A 291 -15.82 -5.16 20.72
CA GLU A 291 -17.17 -4.65 20.54
C GLU A 291 -17.87 -5.40 19.42
N LEU A 292 -19.03 -5.97 19.72
CA LEU A 292 -19.94 -6.53 18.74
C LEU A 292 -21.05 -5.51 18.50
N ASN A 293 -21.07 -4.92 17.29
CA ASN A 293 -22.08 -3.94 16.91
C ASN A 293 -23.48 -4.60 16.87
N THR A 294 -24.53 -3.83 16.61
CA THR A 294 -25.94 -4.28 16.62
C THR A 294 -26.19 -5.58 15.84
N ALA A 295 -25.50 -5.80 14.72
CA ALA A 295 -25.58 -7.03 13.91
C ALA A 295 -24.34 -7.94 14.04
N GLY A 296 -23.35 -7.54 14.83
CA GLY A 296 -22.10 -8.26 15.05
C GLY A 296 -22.32 -9.48 15.93
N THR A 297 -21.85 -10.63 15.48
CA THR A 297 -21.81 -11.84 16.31
C THR A 297 -20.40 -12.43 16.26
N LEU A 298 -20.01 -13.12 17.32
CA LEU A 298 -18.72 -13.81 17.39
C LEU A 298 -18.91 -15.22 17.92
N THR A 299 -18.38 -16.20 17.19
CA THR A 299 -18.17 -17.56 17.70
C THR A 299 -16.68 -17.75 17.97
N VAL A 300 -16.33 -18.20 19.19
CA VAL A 300 -14.95 -18.50 19.57
C VAL A 300 -14.72 -20.01 19.69
N GLY A 301 -13.59 -20.49 19.18
CA GLY A 301 -13.23 -21.91 19.20
C GLY A 301 -12.61 -22.39 20.52
N THR A 302 -12.08 -21.47 21.31
CA THR A 302 -11.45 -21.73 22.62
C THR A 302 -12.05 -20.84 23.69
N GLN A 303 -11.90 -21.22 24.96
CA GLN A 303 -12.36 -20.43 26.11
C GLN A 303 -11.81 -19.01 26.02
N MET A 304 -12.71 -18.03 25.96
CA MET A 304 -12.34 -16.64 25.97
C MET A 304 -12.07 -16.17 27.41
N ALA A 305 -10.89 -15.59 27.62
CA ALA A 305 -10.52 -14.92 28.86
C ALA A 305 -10.53 -13.41 28.65
N ILE A 306 -11.47 -12.71 29.28
CA ILE A 306 -11.58 -11.24 29.14
C ILE A 306 -10.50 -10.54 29.98
N GLY A 307 -10.18 -11.07 31.16
CA GLY A 307 -9.17 -10.48 32.04
C GLY A 307 -9.55 -9.04 32.45
N SER A 308 -8.67 -8.09 32.14
CA SER A 308 -8.85 -6.63 32.30
C SER A 308 -9.44 -5.94 31.06
N GLY A 309 -9.80 -6.71 30.03
CA GLY A 309 -10.46 -6.20 28.83
C GLY A 309 -11.94 -5.92 29.04
N THR A 310 -12.58 -5.39 28.00
CA THR A 310 -14.01 -5.11 27.96
C THR A 310 -14.63 -5.83 26.78
N LEU A 311 -15.75 -6.53 27.02
CA LEU A 311 -16.65 -7.00 25.97
C LEU A 311 -17.87 -6.07 25.93
N LYS A 312 -18.16 -5.49 24.78
CA LYS A 312 -19.33 -4.64 24.54
C LYS A 312 -20.27 -5.27 23.51
N LEU A 313 -21.56 -5.29 23.83
CA LEU A 313 -22.64 -5.86 23.00
C LEU A 313 -23.67 -4.75 22.74
N ASP A 314 -23.76 -4.26 21.50
CA ASP A 314 -24.50 -3.03 21.17
C ASP A 314 -25.98 -3.19 20.83
N GLY A 315 -26.52 -4.41 20.86
CA GLY A 315 -27.93 -4.64 20.57
C GLY A 315 -28.39 -6.03 20.96
N SER A 316 -29.69 -6.29 20.89
CA SER A 316 -30.25 -7.61 21.21
C SER A 316 -29.81 -8.71 20.23
N ALA A 317 -29.35 -8.34 19.03
CA ALA A 317 -28.82 -9.26 18.03
C ALA A 317 -27.29 -9.41 18.10
N SER A 318 -26.60 -8.68 18.98
CA SER A 318 -25.18 -8.88 19.19
C SER A 318 -24.92 -10.04 20.15
N ILE A 319 -24.27 -11.08 19.63
CA ILE A 319 -24.20 -12.39 20.28
C ILE A 319 -22.75 -12.86 20.30
N LEU A 320 -22.27 -13.19 21.50
CA LEU A 320 -21.06 -13.98 21.69
C LEU A 320 -21.44 -15.44 21.98
N THR A 321 -20.87 -16.36 21.20
CA THR A 321 -21.00 -17.80 21.39
C THR A 321 -19.64 -18.39 21.78
N ASP A 322 -19.53 -18.82 23.04
CA ASP A 322 -18.36 -19.53 23.56
C ASP A 322 -18.81 -20.86 24.19
N ALA A 323 -18.64 -21.95 23.46
CA ALA A 323 -19.00 -23.29 23.94
C ALA A 323 -18.07 -23.81 25.05
N SER A 324 -16.87 -23.22 25.17
CA SER A 324 -15.88 -23.56 26.21
C SER A 324 -16.07 -22.73 27.48
N GLY A 325 -17.02 -21.80 27.47
CA GLY A 325 -17.34 -20.88 28.57
C GLY A 325 -16.38 -19.69 28.62
N ILE A 326 -16.81 -18.62 29.30
CA ILE A 326 -16.06 -17.35 29.37
C ILE A 326 -15.47 -17.18 30.77
N THR A 327 -14.19 -16.83 30.84
CA THR A 327 -13.54 -16.42 32.10
C THR A 327 -13.51 -14.89 32.16
N ILE A 328 -14.20 -14.32 33.15
CA ILE A 328 -14.25 -12.88 33.41
C ILE A 328 -13.25 -12.55 34.53
N GLY A 329 -12.33 -11.62 34.25
CA GLY A 329 -11.36 -11.13 35.22
C GLY A 329 -11.89 -9.95 36.03
N THR A 330 -10.99 -9.09 36.52
CA THR A 330 -11.36 -7.88 37.27
C THR A 330 -11.71 -6.67 36.38
N GLY A 331 -11.79 -6.87 35.06
CA GLY A 331 -12.16 -5.85 34.07
C GLY A 331 -13.63 -5.47 34.10
#